data_AF-A0A970PJ32-F1
#
_entry.id   AF-A0A970PJ32-F1
#
_cell.length_a   1.000
_cell.length_b   1.000
_cell.length_c   1.000
_cell.angle_alpha   90.00
_cell.angle_beta   90.00
_cell.angle_gamma   90.00
#
_symmetry.space_group_name_H-M   'P 1'
#
loop_
_entity.id
_entity.type
_entity.pdbx_description
1 polymer ?
#
loop_
_entity_poly.entity_id
_entity_poly.type
_entity_poly.pdbx_seq_one_letter_code
_entity_poly.pdbx_strand_id
1 'polypeptide(L)'
;MKKLLFLVLLCLIASFLLADANIIQSLEDDDDLSVGDRFIFNIRAPYSLTEVEVPDTLTNFTVYHKERIVEAGIPAWFRLTIVPILPGYHTFPELRALPTSHQNPEAWTDRFRVNIIPVRAQTDTTLVDIKPPISYPFQFPIWVYLVLAGAFILSLLIFIITLFIKPKKIEEAPAESSPVYEKPAHWELAIKRLDELIESQLVYQGKIAQHHFL
;
A
#
# COMPACT_ATOMS: atom_id res chain seq x y z
N MET A 1 40.59 40.53 64.32
CA MET A 1 39.66 40.99 63.27
C MET A 1 40.37 41.49 62.01
N LYS A 2 41.32 42.45 62.09
CA LYS A 2 42.05 42.96 60.91
C LYS A 2 42.77 41.89 60.07
N LYS A 3 43.37 40.87 60.70
CA LYS A 3 44.04 39.74 60.01
C LYS A 3 43.05 38.83 59.26
N LEU A 4 41.83 38.66 59.79
CA LEU A 4 40.77 37.87 59.15
C LEU A 4 40.22 38.62 57.93
N LEU A 5 40.01 39.93 58.06
CA LEU A 5 39.57 40.81 56.97
C LEU A 5 40.58 40.80 55.80
N PHE A 6 41.88 40.83 56.11
CA PHE A 6 42.94 40.77 55.10
C PHE A 6 42.96 39.42 54.37
N LEU A 7 42.72 38.31 55.07
CA LEU A 7 42.69 36.97 54.47
C LEU A 7 41.46 36.80 53.56
N VAL A 8 40.30 37.32 53.96
CA VAL A 8 39.09 37.33 53.11
C VAL A 8 39.32 38.18 51.86
N LEU A 9 39.95 39.35 51.99
CA LEU A 9 40.28 40.20 50.85
C LEU A 9 41.28 39.52 49.90
N LEU A 10 42.29 38.82 50.43
CA LEU A 10 43.25 38.06 49.63
C LEU A 10 42.58 36.91 48.86
N CYS A 11 41.69 36.15 49.51
CA CYS A 11 40.91 35.09 48.84
C CYS A 11 40.01 35.64 47.73
N LEU A 12 39.38 36.80 47.97
CA LEU A 12 38.49 37.43 46.99
C LEU A 12 39.26 37.96 45.78
N ILE A 13 40.45 38.54 45.98
CA ILE A 13 41.35 38.95 44.89
C ILE A 13 41.91 37.73 44.13
N ALA A 14 42.27 36.65 44.83
CA ALA A 14 42.74 35.41 44.19
C ALA A 14 41.67 34.76 43.31
N SER A 15 40.38 34.93 43.66
CA SER A 15 39.26 34.41 42.86
C SER A 15 39.11 35.14 41.52
N PHE A 16 39.44 36.43 41.45
CA PHE A 16 39.41 37.22 40.20
C PHE A 16 40.58 36.90 39.26
N LEU A 17 41.71 36.39 39.77
CA LEU A 17 42.89 36.03 38.97
C LEU A 17 42.75 34.65 38.28
N LEU A 18 41.71 33.88 38.62
CA LEU A 18 41.40 32.57 38.01
C LEU A 18 40.30 32.65 36.95
N ALA A 19 40.02 33.84 36.41
CA ALA A 19 39.11 33.98 35.28
C ALA A 19 39.75 33.32 34.05
N ASP A 20 39.26 32.13 33.71
CA ASP A 20 39.67 31.38 32.54
C ASP A 20 39.40 32.18 31.26
N ALA A 21 40.21 31.94 30.22
CA ALA A 21 39.97 32.52 28.91
C ALA A 21 38.65 31.94 28.35
N ASN A 22 37.56 32.70 28.50
CA ASN A 22 36.24 32.27 28.06
C ASN A 22 36.24 32.01 26.55
N ILE A 23 36.21 30.73 26.17
CA ILE A 23 35.86 30.29 24.83
C ILE A 23 34.37 30.59 24.63
N ILE A 24 34.02 31.09 23.46
CA ILE A 24 32.64 31.31 23.04
C ILE A 24 32.34 30.23 22.02
N GLN A 25 31.36 29.39 22.32
CA GLN A 25 30.90 28.37 21.41
C GLN A 25 29.44 28.60 21.02
N SER A 26 29.10 28.30 19.78
CA SER A 26 27.72 28.34 19.31
C SER A 26 27.45 27.17 18.39
N LEU A 27 26.22 26.67 18.46
CA LEU A 27 25.67 25.71 17.51
C LEU A 27 24.73 26.47 16.56
N GLU A 28 24.77 26.10 15.28
CA GLU A 28 23.78 26.53 14.29
C GLU A 28 23.22 25.27 13.63
N ASP A 29 21.94 25.32 13.26
CA ASP A 29 21.20 24.21 12.65
C ASP A 29 21.22 22.93 13.52
N ASP A 30 21.14 23.07 14.84
CA ASP A 30 21.14 21.96 15.81
C ASP A 30 19.74 21.47 16.23
N ASP A 31 18.68 22.11 15.73
CA ASP A 31 17.30 21.73 15.95
C ASP A 31 16.91 20.48 15.13
N ASP A 32 16.26 19.50 15.77
CA ASP A 32 15.68 18.30 15.14
C ASP A 32 16.62 17.53 14.18
N LEU A 33 17.86 17.34 14.61
CA LEU A 33 18.88 16.64 13.83
C LEU A 33 18.48 15.21 13.49
N SER A 34 18.49 14.84 12.21
CA SER A 34 18.38 13.46 11.76
C SER A 34 19.75 12.86 11.41
N VAL A 35 19.81 11.53 11.32
CA VAL A 35 21.03 10.83 10.89
C VAL A 35 21.43 11.31 9.49
N GLY A 36 22.66 11.85 9.37
CA GLY A 36 23.19 12.38 8.10
C GLY A 36 23.00 13.88 7.90
N ASP A 37 22.24 14.57 8.75
CA ASP A 37 22.11 16.03 8.70
C ASP A 37 23.42 16.72 9.07
N ARG A 38 23.52 18.02 8.78
CA ARG A 38 24.70 18.82 9.07
C ARG A 38 24.32 19.93 10.04
N PHE A 39 25.05 20.02 11.13
CA PHE A 39 25.02 21.18 12.00
C PHE A 39 26.40 21.83 12.08
N ILE A 40 26.42 23.09 12.49
CA ILE A 40 27.62 23.90 12.53
C ILE A 40 28.00 24.13 13.99
N PHE A 41 29.26 23.89 14.31
CA PHE A 41 29.85 24.22 15.59
C PHE A 41 30.91 25.30 15.41
N ASN A 42 30.60 26.51 15.88
CA ASN A 42 31.53 27.62 15.85
C ASN A 42 32.28 27.70 17.18
N ILE A 43 33.59 27.85 17.09
CA ILE A 43 34.50 27.95 18.24
C ILE A 43 35.27 29.25 18.11
N ARG A 44 35.04 30.17 19.05
CA ARG A 44 35.64 31.52 19.11
C ARG A 44 36.36 31.70 20.43
N ALA A 45 37.46 32.46 20.40
CA ALA A 45 38.23 32.82 21.57
C ALA A 45 38.57 34.32 21.51
N PRO A 46 38.94 34.96 22.65
CA PRO A 46 39.40 36.35 22.65
C PRO A 46 40.73 36.55 21.90
N TYR A 47 41.38 35.47 21.45
CA TYR A 47 42.60 35.44 20.67
C TYR A 47 42.47 34.53 19.45
N SER A 48 43.37 34.71 18.47
CA SER A 48 43.36 33.92 17.24
C SER A 48 43.73 32.47 17.51
N LEU A 49 42.93 31.56 16.98
CA LEU A 49 43.14 30.12 17.01
C LEU A 49 43.93 29.67 15.77
N THR A 50 44.80 28.68 15.95
CA THR A 50 45.55 28.01 14.88
C THR A 50 44.92 26.69 14.48
N GLU A 51 44.41 25.95 15.45
CA GLU A 51 43.85 24.62 15.21
C GLU A 51 42.82 24.25 16.28
N VAL A 52 41.86 23.41 15.90
CA VAL A 52 41.02 22.64 16.82
C VAL A 52 41.32 21.16 16.60
N GLU A 53 41.69 20.47 17.67
CA GLU A 53 41.97 19.04 17.69
C GLU A 53 40.65 18.26 17.75
N VAL A 54 40.41 17.43 16.74
CA VAL A 54 39.27 16.52 16.70
C VAL A 54 39.78 15.14 17.08
N PRO A 55 39.27 14.52 18.16
CA PRO A 55 39.76 13.22 18.59
C PRO A 55 39.28 12.11 17.63
N ASP A 56 40.16 11.16 17.33
CA ASP A 56 39.82 9.98 16.51
C ASP A 56 38.78 9.06 17.18
N THR A 57 38.53 9.25 18.48
CA THR A 57 37.53 8.51 19.26
C THR A 57 36.09 8.99 19.05
N LEU A 58 35.88 9.98 18.16
CA LEU A 58 34.57 10.50 17.81
C LEU A 58 33.78 9.47 16.97
N THR A 59 33.10 8.53 17.62
CA THR A 59 32.38 7.43 16.93
C THR A 59 30.97 7.79 16.49
N ASN A 60 30.28 8.64 17.24
CA ASN A 60 28.86 8.96 17.00
C ASN A 60 28.68 10.14 16.03
N PHE A 61 29.75 10.90 15.79
CA PHE A 61 29.77 12.10 14.97
C PHE A 61 30.96 12.04 14.01
N THR A 62 30.84 12.68 12.85
CA THR A 62 31.95 12.89 11.92
C THR A 62 32.10 14.37 11.63
N VAL A 63 33.31 14.88 11.76
CA VAL A 63 33.63 16.25 11.31
C VAL A 63 33.86 16.19 9.81
N TYR A 64 32.88 16.65 9.04
CA TYR A 64 32.92 16.66 7.58
C TYR A 64 33.83 17.77 7.05
N HIS A 65 33.79 18.94 7.69
CA HIS A 65 34.56 20.10 7.25
C HIS A 65 35.07 20.88 8.45
N LYS A 66 36.31 21.38 8.35
CA LYS A 66 36.97 22.24 9.32
C LYS A 66 37.48 23.47 8.60
N GLU A 67 36.88 24.62 8.89
CA GLU A 67 37.21 25.90 8.28
C GLU A 67 37.78 26.86 9.34
N ARG A 68 38.87 27.55 8.97
CA ARG A 68 39.44 28.63 9.78
C ARG A 68 39.04 29.96 9.16
N ILE A 69 38.25 30.74 9.89
CA ILE A 69 37.72 32.02 9.43
C ILE A 69 38.61 33.15 9.95
N VAL A 70 39.05 34.00 9.03
CA VAL A 70 39.91 35.16 9.32
C VAL A 70 39.20 36.40 8.79
N GLU A 71 38.69 37.22 9.71
CA GLU A 71 37.97 38.46 9.40
C GLU A 71 38.72 39.67 9.97
N ALA A 72 38.65 40.80 9.27
CA ALA A 72 39.33 42.01 9.70
C ALA A 72 38.76 42.52 11.02
N GLY A 73 39.60 42.63 12.05
CA GLY A 73 39.21 43.14 13.37
C GLY A 73 38.65 42.08 14.34
N ILE A 74 38.55 40.82 13.92
CA ILE A 74 38.08 39.70 14.76
C ILE A 74 39.20 38.65 14.84
N PRO A 75 39.50 38.11 16.04
CA PRO A 75 40.46 37.01 16.16
C PRO A 75 40.05 35.81 15.30
N ALA A 76 41.03 35.15 14.67
CA ALA A 76 40.74 34.00 13.82
C ALA A 76 40.05 32.88 14.61
N TRP A 77 38.98 32.33 14.06
CA TRP A 77 38.12 31.36 14.73
C TRP A 77 37.81 30.16 13.84
N PHE A 78 37.23 29.11 14.43
CA PHE A 78 36.97 27.85 13.72
C PHE A 78 35.50 27.57 13.56
N ARG A 79 35.14 27.09 12.37
CA ARG A 79 33.82 26.56 12.04
C ARG A 79 33.96 25.10 11.68
N LEU A 80 33.28 24.24 12.42
CA LEU A 80 33.23 22.81 12.16
C LEU A 80 31.85 22.43 11.62
N THR A 81 31.80 21.75 10.49
CA THR A 81 30.56 21.12 9.99
C THR A 81 30.56 19.68 10.45
N ILE A 82 29.58 19.32 11.27
CA ILE A 82 29.50 18.02 11.94
C ILE A 82 28.28 17.27 11.41
N VAL A 83 28.45 15.96 11.22
CA VAL A 83 27.40 15.04 10.79
C VAL A 83 27.21 13.95 11.85
N PRO A 84 26.01 13.75 12.42
CA PRO A 84 25.73 12.64 13.32
C PRO A 84 25.48 11.35 12.54
N ILE A 85 26.02 10.24 13.05
CA ILE A 85 26.01 8.93 12.37
C ILE A 85 25.00 7.98 13.00
N LEU A 86 24.83 8.05 14.32
CA LEU A 86 23.97 7.14 15.07
C LEU A 86 22.75 7.86 15.64
N PRO A 87 21.55 7.26 15.57
CA PRO A 87 20.35 7.83 16.18
C PRO A 87 20.39 7.74 17.71
N GLY A 88 19.61 8.60 18.38
CA GLY A 88 19.46 8.66 19.82
C GLY A 88 20.14 9.87 20.47
N TYR A 89 20.19 9.87 21.81
CA TYR A 89 20.83 10.92 22.59
C TYR A 89 22.34 10.68 22.67
N HIS A 90 23.11 11.55 22.02
CA HIS A 90 24.57 11.46 21.99
C HIS A 90 25.20 12.72 22.57
N THR A 91 26.32 12.54 23.27
CA THR A 91 27.08 13.65 23.86
C THR A 91 28.28 13.92 22.98
N PHE A 92 28.42 15.15 22.51
CA PHE A 92 29.61 15.61 21.81
C PHE A 92 30.71 15.94 22.84
N PRO A 93 31.94 15.43 22.65
CA PRO A 93 33.02 15.63 23.61
C PRO A 93 33.56 17.07 23.57
N GLU A 94 34.35 17.41 24.58
CA GLU A 94 35.14 18.64 24.58
C GLU A 94 36.24 18.55 23.51
N LEU A 95 36.49 19.67 22.83
CA LEU A 95 37.55 19.80 21.85
C LEU A 95 38.58 20.79 22.37
N ARG A 96 39.85 20.49 22.09
CA ARG A 96 40.97 21.37 22.43
C ARG A 96 41.21 22.35 21.29
N ALA A 97 41.24 23.63 21.62
CA ALA A 97 41.51 24.72 20.69
C ALA A 97 42.89 25.34 20.99
N LEU A 98 43.78 25.26 20.00
CA LEU A 98 45.17 25.72 20.11
C LEU A 98 45.30 27.18 19.65
N PRO A 99 45.89 28.06 20.47
CA PRO A 99 46.12 29.45 20.11
C PRO A 99 47.24 29.62 19.08
N THR A 100 47.23 30.74 18.36
CA THR A 100 48.34 31.11 17.47
C THR A 100 49.60 31.58 18.18
N SER A 101 49.46 32.19 19.35
CA SER A 101 50.60 32.59 20.18
C SER A 101 50.73 31.66 21.38
N HIS A 102 51.95 31.16 21.63
CA HIS A 102 52.27 30.34 22.81
C HIS A 102 52.12 31.09 24.14
N GLN A 103 51.92 32.41 24.11
CA GLN A 103 51.65 33.22 25.30
C GLN A 103 50.18 33.12 25.75
N ASN A 104 49.28 32.72 24.85
CA ASN A 104 47.87 32.52 25.18
C ASN A 104 47.67 31.09 25.72
N PRO A 105 46.76 30.90 26.68
CA PRO A 105 46.42 29.57 27.17
C PRO A 105 45.73 28.75 26.08
N GLU A 106 45.84 27.43 26.19
CA GLU A 106 44.99 26.51 25.44
C GLU A 106 43.56 26.61 25.98
N ALA A 107 42.58 26.52 25.09
CA ALA A 107 41.18 26.56 25.48
C ALA A 107 40.49 25.23 25.16
N TRP A 108 39.43 24.95 25.91
CA TRP A 108 38.62 23.75 25.77
C TRP A 108 37.17 24.17 25.51
N THR A 109 36.50 23.47 24.60
CA THR A 109 35.07 23.67 24.38
C THR A 109 34.25 22.89 25.40
N ASP A 110 33.08 23.41 25.73
CA ASP A 110 32.13 22.71 26.57
C ASP A 110 31.49 21.53 25.82
N ARG A 111 31.24 20.47 26.59
CA ARG A 111 30.48 19.30 26.13
C ARG A 111 29.02 19.67 25.97
N PHE A 112 28.39 19.18 24.91
CA PHE A 112 26.96 19.38 24.67
C PHE A 112 26.29 18.07 24.25
N ARG A 113 24.97 17.99 24.43
CA ARG A 113 24.16 16.82 24.06
C ARG A 113 23.22 17.21 22.94
N VAL A 114 23.14 16.34 21.93
CA VAL A 114 22.18 16.45 20.84
C VAL A 114 21.29 15.22 20.79
N ASN A 115 20.05 15.40 20.34
CA ASN A 115 19.11 14.33 20.10
C ASN A 115 19.04 14.06 18.60
N ILE A 116 19.42 12.85 18.17
CA ILE A 116 19.43 12.50 16.75
C ILE A 116 18.24 11.62 16.42
N ILE A 117 17.34 12.15 15.61
CA ILE A 117 16.12 11.52 15.16
C ILE A 117 16.47 10.43 14.13
N PRO A 118 15.95 9.20 14.29
CA PRO A 118 16.10 8.19 13.26
C PRO A 118 15.29 8.59 12.02
N VAL A 119 15.93 8.55 10.84
CA VAL A 119 15.28 8.84 9.54
C VAL A 119 14.14 7.85 9.23
N ARG A 120 14.17 6.67 9.86
CA ARG A 120 13.10 5.67 9.74
C ARG A 120 12.24 5.65 10.98
N ALA A 121 10.92 5.65 10.78
CA ALA A 121 9.97 5.37 11.84
C ALA A 121 10.19 3.96 12.38
N GLN A 122 10.03 3.75 13.68
CA GLN A 122 10.16 2.42 14.32
C GLN A 122 9.24 1.34 13.73
N THR A 123 8.20 1.75 13.01
CA THR A 123 7.24 0.89 12.30
C THR A 123 7.64 0.56 10.87
N ASP A 124 8.70 1.16 10.35
CA ASP A 124 9.16 0.96 8.97
C ASP A 124 10.02 -0.30 8.89
N THR A 125 9.36 -1.44 8.73
CA THR A 125 10.03 -2.73 8.54
C THR A 125 10.84 -2.69 7.26
N THR A 126 12.14 -2.99 7.34
CA THR A 126 13.14 -2.93 6.25
C THR A 126 12.76 -3.68 4.98
N LEU A 127 11.80 -4.60 5.07
CA LEU A 127 11.25 -5.40 4.00
C LEU A 127 9.74 -5.34 4.08
N VAL A 128 9.13 -4.32 3.48
CA VAL A 128 7.73 -4.41 3.08
C VAL A 128 7.70 -5.37 1.88
N ASP A 129 6.86 -6.39 1.95
CA ASP A 129 6.67 -7.33 0.85
C ASP A 129 6.45 -6.58 -0.47
N ILE A 130 7.00 -7.11 -1.56
CA ILE A 130 6.85 -6.52 -2.90
C ILE A 130 5.36 -6.28 -3.13
N LYS A 131 4.99 -5.03 -3.48
CA LYS A 131 3.61 -4.64 -3.73
C LYS A 131 2.95 -5.72 -4.61
N PRO A 132 1.81 -6.28 -4.18
CA PRO A 132 1.16 -7.34 -4.95
C PRO A 132 0.85 -6.81 -6.36
N PRO A 133 0.89 -7.66 -7.38
CA PRO A 133 0.55 -7.26 -8.73
C PRO A 133 -0.85 -6.62 -8.73
N ILE A 134 -0.96 -5.47 -9.38
CA ILE A 134 -2.21 -4.72 -9.48
C ILE A 134 -3.21 -5.61 -10.20
N SER A 135 -4.24 -6.07 -9.48
CA SER A 135 -5.37 -6.78 -10.09
C SER A 135 -6.22 -5.79 -10.87
N TYR A 136 -6.67 -6.19 -12.07
CA TYR A 136 -7.62 -5.38 -12.82
C TYR A 136 -8.98 -5.37 -12.09
N PRO A 137 -9.71 -4.23 -12.08
CA PRO A 137 -10.95 -4.09 -11.32
C PRO A 137 -12.07 -5.08 -11.71
N PHE A 138 -12.00 -5.67 -12.90
CA PHE A 138 -12.98 -6.67 -13.39
C PHE A 138 -12.39 -8.07 -13.57
N GLN A 139 -11.25 -8.36 -12.95
CA GLN A 139 -10.64 -9.70 -13.02
C GLN A 139 -11.36 -10.66 -12.06
N PHE A 140 -12.19 -11.53 -12.61
CA PHE A 140 -12.82 -12.60 -11.83
C PHE A 140 -11.78 -13.65 -11.45
N PRO A 141 -12.01 -14.40 -10.35
CA PRO A 141 -11.15 -15.51 -9.96
C PRO A 141 -11.06 -16.57 -11.08
N ILE A 142 -9.90 -17.24 -11.17
CA ILE A 142 -9.61 -18.27 -12.20
C ILE A 142 -10.68 -19.37 -12.27
N TRP A 143 -11.27 -19.74 -11.12
CA TRP A 143 -12.29 -20.79 -11.06
C TRP A 143 -13.56 -20.45 -11.87
N VAL A 144 -13.90 -19.16 -12.00
CA VAL A 144 -15.07 -18.73 -12.78
C VAL A 144 -14.88 -19.05 -14.26
N TYR A 145 -13.68 -18.81 -14.79
CA TYR A 145 -13.34 -19.14 -16.18
C TYR A 145 -13.33 -20.65 -16.41
N LEU A 146 -12.86 -21.44 -15.44
CA LEU A 146 -12.88 -22.91 -15.52
C LEU A 146 -14.31 -23.46 -15.56
N VAL A 147 -15.21 -22.93 -14.72
CA VAL A 147 -16.63 -23.31 -14.72
C VAL A 147 -17.29 -22.94 -16.05
N LEU A 148 -17.03 -21.73 -16.57
CA LEU A 148 -17.60 -21.27 -17.84
C LEU A 148 -17.08 -22.12 -19.02
N ALA A 149 -15.79 -22.43 -19.05
CA ALA A 149 -15.20 -23.31 -20.06
C ALA A 149 -15.77 -24.73 -19.98
N GLY A 150 -15.93 -25.28 -18.77
CA GLY A 150 -16.55 -26.59 -18.56
C GLY A 150 -18.00 -26.63 -19.03
N ALA A 151 -18.80 -25.61 -18.69
CA ALA A 151 -20.18 -25.48 -19.15
C ALA A 151 -20.27 -25.37 -20.68
N PHE A 152 -19.38 -24.62 -21.31
CA PHE A 152 -19.31 -24.50 -22.76
C PHE A 152 -19.00 -25.84 -23.44
N ILE A 153 -18.00 -26.57 -22.93
CA ILE A 153 -17.63 -27.91 -23.45
C ILE A 153 -18.80 -28.88 -23.28
N LEU A 154 -19.46 -28.88 -22.11
CA LEU A 154 -20.61 -29.75 -21.86
C LEU A 154 -21.79 -29.44 -22.79
N SER A 155 -22.09 -28.15 -22.99
CA SER A 155 -23.12 -27.72 -23.94
C SER A 155 -22.78 -28.13 -25.37
N LEU A 156 -21.51 -28.02 -25.78
CA LEU A 156 -21.05 -28.43 -27.10
C LEU A 156 -21.18 -29.95 -27.29
N LEU A 157 -20.83 -30.74 -26.27
CA LEU A 157 -21.00 -32.20 -26.28
C LEU A 157 -22.48 -32.59 -26.39
N ILE A 158 -23.35 -31.99 -25.58
CA ILE A 158 -24.80 -32.25 -25.65
C ILE A 158 -25.33 -31.90 -27.04
N PHE A 159 -24.95 -30.74 -27.57
CA PHE A 159 -25.36 -30.31 -28.92
C PHE A 159 -24.93 -31.32 -29.99
N ILE A 160 -23.67 -31.74 -29.99
CA ILE A 160 -23.14 -32.74 -30.92
C ILE A 160 -23.90 -34.07 -30.77
N ILE A 161 -24.10 -34.55 -29.53
CA ILE A 161 -24.85 -35.78 -29.25
C ILE A 161 -26.28 -35.68 -29.78
N THR A 162 -26.99 -34.58 -29.55
CA THR A 162 -28.36 -34.39 -30.07
C THR A 162 -28.42 -34.29 -31.60
N LEU A 163 -27.33 -33.86 -32.25
CA LEU A 163 -27.26 -33.73 -33.71
C LEU A 163 -26.98 -35.08 -34.39
N PHE A 164 -26.20 -35.96 -33.74
CA PHE A 164 -25.90 -37.30 -34.25
C PHE A 164 -26.89 -38.38 -33.78
N ILE A 165 -27.55 -38.19 -32.63
CA ILE A 165 -28.68 -39.02 -32.22
C ILE A 165 -29.91 -38.49 -32.96
N LYS A 166 -30.12 -38.98 -34.18
CA LYS A 166 -31.45 -38.89 -34.81
C LYS A 166 -32.46 -39.53 -33.86
N PRO A 167 -33.60 -38.88 -33.55
CA PRO A 167 -34.63 -39.55 -32.79
C PRO A 167 -34.99 -40.82 -33.55
N LYS A 168 -34.72 -41.98 -32.94
CA LYS A 168 -35.31 -43.22 -33.43
C LYS A 168 -36.81 -42.98 -33.33
N LYS A 169 -37.46 -42.85 -34.49
CA LYS A 169 -38.92 -42.82 -34.56
C LYS A 169 -39.35 -44.02 -33.72
N ILE A 170 -39.98 -43.74 -32.59
CA ILE A 170 -40.61 -44.76 -31.77
C ILE A 170 -41.60 -45.38 -32.75
N GLU A 171 -41.31 -46.59 -33.22
CA GLU A 171 -42.37 -47.44 -33.74
C GLU A 171 -43.29 -47.59 -32.54
N GLU A 172 -44.40 -46.85 -32.59
CA GLU A 172 -45.52 -47.04 -31.70
C GLU A 172 -45.77 -48.55 -31.66
N ALA A 173 -45.60 -49.16 -30.48
CA ALA A 173 -46.07 -50.50 -30.24
C ALA A 173 -47.51 -50.57 -30.77
N PRO A 174 -47.90 -51.63 -31.51
CA PRO A 174 -49.22 -51.70 -32.11
C PRO A 174 -50.23 -51.45 -30.98
N ALA A 175 -50.90 -50.31 -31.06
CA ALA A 175 -51.96 -49.98 -30.14
C ALA A 175 -52.92 -51.15 -30.18
N GLU A 176 -53.21 -51.74 -29.01
CA GLU A 176 -54.37 -52.63 -28.88
C GLU A 176 -55.54 -51.95 -29.58
N SER A 177 -56.05 -52.63 -30.59
CA SER A 177 -57.11 -52.14 -31.45
C SER A 177 -58.25 -51.63 -30.58
N SER A 178 -58.43 -50.32 -30.51
CA SER A 178 -59.73 -49.75 -30.20
C SER A 178 -60.73 -50.40 -31.16
N PRO A 179 -61.90 -50.88 -30.70
CA PRO A 179 -62.85 -51.52 -31.59
C PRO A 179 -63.14 -50.54 -32.71
N VAL A 180 -62.76 -50.94 -33.93
CA VAL A 180 -63.14 -50.22 -35.14
C VAL A 180 -64.65 -50.32 -35.16
N TYR A 181 -65.32 -49.22 -34.82
CA TYR A 181 -66.71 -49.07 -35.20
C TYR A 181 -66.71 -49.03 -36.72
N GLU A 182 -67.04 -50.15 -37.35
CA GLU A 182 -67.34 -50.20 -38.78
C GLU A 182 -68.44 -49.16 -39.01
N LYS A 183 -68.11 -48.09 -39.72
CA LYS A 183 -69.14 -47.20 -40.24
C LYS A 183 -70.04 -48.07 -41.11
N PRO A 184 -71.37 -48.05 -40.91
CA PRO A 184 -72.27 -48.84 -41.73
C PRO A 184 -72.02 -48.48 -43.19
N ALA A 185 -71.94 -49.51 -44.03
CA ALA A 185 -71.66 -49.30 -45.43
C ALA A 185 -72.75 -48.41 -46.03
N HIS A 186 -72.40 -47.55 -46.99
CA HIS A 186 -73.34 -46.57 -47.55
C HIS A 186 -74.65 -47.21 -48.09
N TRP A 187 -74.59 -48.47 -48.53
CA TRP A 187 -75.76 -49.21 -48.99
C TRP A 187 -76.73 -49.58 -47.86
N GLU A 188 -76.24 -49.90 -46.65
CA GLU A 188 -77.10 -50.19 -45.49
C GLU A 188 -77.86 -48.94 -45.05
N LEU A 189 -77.18 -47.80 -45.10
CA LEU A 189 -77.76 -46.49 -44.79
C LEU A 189 -78.82 -46.09 -45.83
N ALA A 190 -78.60 -46.45 -47.09
CA ALA A 190 -79.58 -46.23 -48.17
C ALA A 190 -80.82 -47.11 -48.01
N ILE A 191 -80.66 -48.40 -47.67
CA ILE A 191 -81.79 -49.32 -47.41
C ILE A 191 -82.61 -48.82 -46.23
N LYS A 192 -81.97 -48.43 -45.13
CA LYS A 192 -82.68 -47.93 -43.96
C LYS A 192 -83.53 -46.68 -44.28
N ARG A 193 -83.02 -45.78 -45.11
CA ARG A 193 -83.80 -44.61 -45.56
C ARG A 193 -84.95 -44.97 -46.50
N LEU A 194 -84.79 -46.03 -47.29
CA LEU A 194 -85.88 -46.57 -48.12
C LEU A 194 -87.00 -47.12 -47.25
N ASP A 195 -86.66 -47.89 -46.22
CA ASP A 195 -87.64 -48.45 -45.28
C ASP A 195 -88.39 -47.34 -44.53
N GLU A 196 -87.68 -46.33 -44.01
CA GLU A 196 -88.28 -45.16 -43.35
C GLU A 196 -89.26 -44.41 -44.27
N LEU A 197 -88.94 -44.31 -45.57
CA LEU A 197 -89.76 -43.62 -46.55
C LEU A 197 -90.98 -44.45 -46.98
N ILE A 198 -90.88 -45.78 -47.02
CA ILE A 198 -92.03 -46.68 -47.21
C ILE A 198 -92.99 -46.60 -46.01
N GLU A 199 -92.46 -46.65 -44.78
CA GLU A 199 -93.26 -46.54 -43.55
C GLU A 199 -94.00 -45.20 -43.46
N SER A 200 -93.40 -44.12 -43.96
CA SER A 200 -94.00 -42.79 -43.92
C SER A 200 -95.28 -42.63 -44.76
N GLN A 201 -95.60 -43.59 -45.64
CA GLN A 201 -96.83 -43.67 -46.44
C GLN A 201 -97.22 -42.36 -47.15
N LEU A 202 -96.23 -41.55 -47.54
CA LEU A 202 -96.43 -40.19 -48.07
C LEU A 202 -97.25 -40.15 -49.38
N VAL A 203 -97.26 -41.26 -50.12
CA VAL A 203 -98.10 -41.47 -51.31
C VAL A 203 -99.58 -41.43 -50.96
N TYR A 204 -99.98 -42.14 -49.90
CA TYR A 204 -101.37 -42.18 -49.45
C TYR A 204 -101.82 -40.83 -48.89
N GLN A 205 -100.88 -40.02 -48.41
CA GLN A 205 -101.13 -38.66 -47.93
C GLN A 205 -101.14 -37.59 -49.04
N GLY A 206 -101.00 -37.99 -50.31
CA GLY A 206 -101.00 -37.09 -51.48
C GLY A 206 -99.75 -36.22 -51.63
N LYS A 207 -98.70 -36.46 -50.84
CA LYS A 207 -97.45 -35.66 -50.82
C LYS A 207 -96.39 -36.26 -51.74
N ILE A 208 -96.71 -36.36 -53.03
CA ILE A 208 -95.89 -37.09 -54.04
C ILE A 208 -94.50 -36.47 -54.21
N ALA A 209 -94.36 -35.14 -54.13
CA ALA A 209 -93.08 -34.46 -54.30
C ALA A 209 -92.03 -34.82 -53.22
N GLN A 210 -92.47 -35.24 -52.04
CA GLN A 210 -91.59 -35.62 -50.92
C GLN A 210 -91.23 -37.11 -50.92
N HIS A 211 -91.82 -37.89 -51.83
CA HIS A 211 -91.57 -39.32 -51.96
C HIS A 211 -90.36 -39.66 -52.86
N HIS A 212 -89.79 -38.67 -53.56
CA HIS A 212 -88.69 -38.90 -54.48
C HIS A 212 -87.33 -38.91 -53.77
N PHE A 213 -86.47 -39.89 -54.10
CA PHE A 213 -85.08 -39.94 -53.65
C PHE A 213 -84.19 -38.98 -54.44
N LEU A 214 -83.32 -38.22 -53.77
CA LEU A 214 -82.16 -37.53 -54.35
C LEU A 214 -80.89 -38.17 -53.81
#